data_AF-A0A6M0JET3-F1
#
_entry.id   AF-A0A6M0JET3-F1
#
_cell.length_a   1.000
_cell.length_b   1.000
_cell.length_c   1.000
_cell.angle_alpha   90.00
_cell.angle_beta   90.00
_cell.angle_gamma   90.00
#
_symmetry.space_group_name_H-M   'P 1'
#
loop_
_entity.id
_entity.type
_entity.pdbx_description
1 polymer ?
#
loop_
_entity_poly.entity_id
_entity_poly.type
_entity_poly.pdbx_seq_one_letter_code
_entity_poly.pdbx_strand_id
1 'polypeptide(L)'
;MERPLDCLNNLTQNDWLIGYDSSHFNQIAQELYLELAQVSACGTPPKIILAEREPLKFLASFIAACAANCPVFLCNPDWGTQEWQQVFDLVQPNIILGMGNGEW
;
A
#
# COMPACT_ATOMS: atom_id res chain seq x y z
N MET A 1 -5.27 17.16 10.90
CA MET A 1 -4.21 16.93 9.90
C MET A 1 -4.90 16.33 8.68
N GLU A 2 -4.65 16.84 7.47
CA GLU A 2 -5.20 16.25 6.25
C GLU A 2 -4.70 14.81 6.08
N ARG A 3 -5.53 13.92 5.56
CA ARG A 3 -5.10 12.55 5.26
C ARG A 3 -4.25 12.56 3.99
N PRO A 4 -3.31 11.62 3.81
CA PRO A 4 -2.53 11.49 2.59
C PRO A 4 -3.37 11.49 1.29
N LEU A 5 -4.57 10.89 1.32
CA LEU A 5 -5.51 10.90 0.19
C LEU A 5 -6.11 12.27 -0.11
N ASP A 6 -6.34 13.11 0.91
CA ASP A 6 -6.89 14.45 0.71
C ASP A 6 -5.89 15.30 -0.11
N CYS A 7 -4.59 15.18 0.21
CA CYS A 7 -3.52 15.78 -0.58
C CYS A 7 -3.49 15.24 -2.01
N LEU A 8 -3.64 13.93 -2.19
CA LEU A 8 -3.57 13.29 -3.51
C LEU A 8 -4.71 13.75 -4.44
N ASN A 9 -5.94 13.83 -3.91
CA ASN A 9 -7.10 14.32 -4.65
C ASN A 9 -6.89 15.73 -5.23
N ASN A 10 -6.24 16.61 -4.46
CA ASN A 10 -5.97 17.99 -4.85
C ASN A 10 -4.91 18.11 -5.96
N LEU A 11 -4.10 17.07 -6.19
CA LEU A 11 -3.04 17.08 -7.19
C LEU A 11 -3.47 16.54 -8.56
N THR A 12 -4.65 15.95 -8.69
CA THR A 12 -5.14 15.34 -9.95
C THR A 12 -5.28 16.30 -11.13
N GLN A 13 -5.45 17.60 -10.87
CA GLN A 13 -5.57 18.62 -11.91
C GLN A 13 -4.21 19.01 -12.53
N ASN A 14 -3.11 18.47 -12.00
CA ASN A 14 -1.76 18.74 -12.47
C ASN A 14 -1.10 17.44 -12.95
N ASP A 15 -0.35 17.51 -14.05
CA ASP A 15 0.49 16.40 -14.51
C ASP A 15 1.82 16.39 -13.75
N TRP A 16 1.72 16.16 -12.44
CA TRP A 16 2.86 16.23 -11.52
C TRP A 16 3.63 14.91 -11.45
N LEU A 17 3.01 13.81 -11.87
CA LEU A 17 3.56 12.47 -11.75
C LEU A 17 4.29 12.08 -13.04
N ILE A 18 5.56 12.46 -13.12
CA ILE A 18 6.37 12.23 -14.32
C ILE A 18 6.41 10.74 -14.68
N GLY A 19 6.01 10.42 -15.91
CA GLY A 19 6.05 9.06 -16.46
C GLY A 19 4.82 8.19 -16.16
N TYR A 20 3.82 8.71 -15.43
CA TYR A 20 2.58 8.00 -15.11
C TYR A 20 1.37 8.93 -15.16
N ASP A 21 0.17 8.36 -15.23
CA ASP A 21 -1.08 9.12 -15.16
C ASP A 21 -1.44 9.40 -13.68
N SER A 22 -1.48 10.68 -13.30
CA SER A 22 -1.79 11.11 -11.93
C SER A 22 -3.25 10.85 -11.53
N SER A 23 -4.17 10.83 -12.48
CA SER A 23 -5.58 10.47 -12.25
C SER A 23 -5.73 8.96 -12.03
N HIS A 24 -5.05 8.15 -12.84
CA HIS A 24 -5.00 6.70 -12.65
C HIS A 24 -4.36 6.33 -11.30
N PHE A 25 -3.25 6.99 -10.92
CA PHE A 25 -2.65 6.86 -9.60
C PHE A 25 -3.65 7.13 -8.47
N ASN A 26 -4.36 8.25 -8.55
CA ASN A 26 -5.35 8.63 -7.54
C ASN A 26 -6.53 7.64 -7.47
N GLN A 27 -6.94 7.10 -8.62
CA GLN A 27 -7.99 6.08 -8.67
C GLN A 27 -7.56 4.82 -7.90
N ILE A 28 -6.40 4.27 -8.20
CA ILE A 28 -5.88 3.06 -7.52
C ILE A 28 -5.78 3.30 -6.01
N ALA A 29 -5.26 4.46 -5.60
CA ALA A 29 -5.10 4.80 -4.18
C ALA A 29 -6.45 4.90 -3.45
N GLN A 30 -7.48 5.47 -4.10
CA GLN A 30 -8.82 5.56 -3.53
C GLN A 30 -9.50 4.20 -3.40
N GLU A 31 -9.41 3.36 -4.44
CA GLU A 31 -9.98 2.00 -4.43
C GLU A 31 -9.38 1.17 -3.29
N LEU A 32 -8.04 1.11 -3.20
CA LEU A 32 -7.35 0.40 -2.13
C LEU A 32 -7.68 0.95 -0.73
N TYR A 33 -7.82 2.26 -0.60
CA TYR A 33 -8.20 2.86 0.67
C TYR A 33 -9.58 2.42 1.13
N LEU A 34 -10.56 2.37 0.22
CA LEU A 34 -11.92 1.94 0.58
C LEU A 34 -11.91 0.50 1.08
N GLU A 35 -11.14 -0.39 0.43
CA GLU A 35 -10.96 -1.77 0.87
C GLU A 35 -10.31 -1.85 2.25
N LEU A 36 -9.19 -1.14 2.46
CA LEU A 36 -8.47 -1.15 3.73
C LEU A 36 -9.26 -0.50 4.87
N ALA A 37 -10.01 0.55 4.59
CA ALA A 37 -10.86 1.23 5.57
C ALA A 37 -12.00 0.33 6.04
N GLN A 38 -12.59 -0.47 5.14
CA GLN A 38 -13.61 -1.47 5.51
C GLN A 38 -13.04 -2.54 6.44
N VAL A 39 -11.86 -3.08 6.12
CA VAL A 39 -11.20 -4.08 6.98
C VAL A 39 -10.84 -3.49 8.35
N SER A 40 -10.38 -2.24 8.37
CA SER A 40 -9.97 -1.55 9.60
C SER A 40 -11.16 -1.19 10.51
N ALA A 41 -12.36 -0.99 9.94
CA ALA A 41 -13.55 -0.63 10.70
C ALA A 41 -13.99 -1.69 11.74
N CYS A 42 -13.54 -2.94 11.58
CA CYS A 42 -13.91 -4.05 12.46
C CYS A 42 -13.01 -4.22 13.70
N GLY A 43 -12.03 -3.34 13.94
CA GLY A 43 -11.21 -3.42 15.14
C GLY A 43 -9.83 -2.77 15.02
N THR A 44 -8.79 -3.55 15.28
CA THR A 44 -7.41 -3.06 15.18
C THR A 44 -7.01 -2.94 13.71
N PRO A 45 -6.43 -1.81 13.26
CA PRO A 45 -5.97 -1.67 11.88
C PRO A 45 -5.00 -2.81 11.50
N PRO A 46 -5.17 -3.44 10.32
CA PRO A 46 -4.36 -4.57 9.90
C PRO A 46 -2.90 -4.14 9.68
N LYS A 47 -1.95 -5.00 10.07
CA LYS A 47 -0.54 -4.84 9.68
C LYS A 47 -0.38 -5.26 8.22
N ILE A 48 0.22 -4.37 7.43
CA ILE A 48 0.38 -4.55 5.98
C ILE A 48 1.85 -4.71 5.65
N ILE A 49 2.21 -5.79 4.98
CA ILE A 49 3.46 -5.86 4.22
C ILE A 49 3.20 -5.27 2.83
N LEU A 50 4.05 -4.34 2.41
CA LEU A 50 4.05 -3.78 1.06
C LEU A 50 5.35 -4.16 0.36
N ALA A 51 5.23 -5.02 -0.65
CA ALA A 51 6.33 -5.57 -1.43
C ALA A 51 6.00 -5.51 -2.93
N GLU A 52 5.47 -4.38 -3.39
CA GLU A 52 5.08 -4.17 -4.79
C GLU A 52 6.27 -3.71 -5.62
N ARG A 53 6.43 -4.34 -6.80
CA ARG A 53 7.49 -4.01 -7.76
C ARG A 53 7.09 -2.87 -8.69
N GLU A 54 5.80 -2.80 -9.04
CA GLU A 54 5.30 -1.79 -9.95
C GLU A 54 5.20 -0.44 -9.21
N PRO A 55 5.95 0.60 -9.63
CA PRO A 55 6.08 1.83 -8.85
C PRO A 55 4.77 2.56 -8.59
N LEU A 56 3.84 2.57 -9.56
CA LEU A 56 2.56 3.27 -9.41
C LEU A 56 1.69 2.60 -8.33
N LYS A 57 1.57 1.26 -8.39
CA LYS A 57 0.85 0.45 -7.41
C LYS A 57 1.52 0.49 -6.05
N PHE A 58 2.85 0.54 -5.99
CA PHE A 58 3.57 0.69 -4.72
C PHE A 58 3.16 2.00 -4.04
N LEU A 59 3.24 3.12 -4.77
CA LEU A 59 2.86 4.43 -4.24
C LEU A 59 1.38 4.45 -3.85
N ALA A 60 0.50 3.87 -4.66
CA ALA A 60 -0.94 3.88 -4.41
C ALA A 60 -1.28 3.09 -3.14
N SER A 61 -0.69 1.91 -3.02
CA SER A 61 -0.81 1.04 -1.84
C SER A 61 -0.31 1.71 -0.57
N PHE A 62 0.85 2.40 -0.65
CA PHE A 62 1.42 3.10 0.49
C PHE A 62 0.51 4.24 0.97
N ILE A 63 0.07 5.11 0.05
CA ILE A 63 -0.81 6.24 0.37
C ILE A 63 -2.14 5.75 0.94
N ALA A 64 -2.75 4.74 0.32
CA ALA A 64 -4.00 4.14 0.78
C ALA A 64 -3.88 3.59 2.22
N ALA A 65 -2.83 2.82 2.49
CA ALA A 65 -2.60 2.21 3.80
C ALA A 65 -2.33 3.25 4.89
N CYS A 66 -1.52 4.28 4.60
CA CYS A 66 -1.31 5.39 5.53
C CYS A 66 -2.61 6.15 5.81
N ALA A 67 -3.43 6.41 4.79
CA ALA A 67 -4.71 7.09 4.97
C ALA A 67 -5.74 6.25 5.75
N ALA A 68 -5.67 4.92 5.65
CA ALA A 68 -6.45 3.97 6.44
C ALA A 68 -5.89 3.76 7.87
N ASN A 69 -4.79 4.44 8.22
CA ASN A 69 -4.12 4.32 9.53
C ASN A 69 -3.62 2.89 9.84
N CYS A 70 -3.29 2.13 8.78
CA CYS A 70 -2.71 0.80 8.90
C CYS A 70 -1.20 0.90 9.16
N PRO A 71 -0.62 0.08 10.06
CA PRO A 71 0.83 -0.10 10.12
C PRO A 71 1.36 -0.71 8.82
N VAL A 72 2.32 -0.05 8.18
CA VAL A 72 2.89 -0.49 6.89
C VAL A 72 4.37 -0.85 7.06
N PHE A 73 4.73 -2.03 6.58
CA PHE A 73 6.09 -2.56 6.56
C PHE A 73 6.55 -2.63 5.11
N LEU A 74 7.45 -1.71 4.73
CA LEU A 74 8.03 -1.67 3.40
C LEU A 74 9.06 -2.79 3.26
N CYS A 75 8.82 -3.70 2.32
CA CYS A 75 9.60 -4.91 2.15
C CYS A 75 10.15 -5.00 0.73
N ASN A 76 11.26 -5.71 0.55
CA ASN A 76 11.85 -5.91 -0.76
C ASN A 76 11.26 -7.16 -1.44
N PRO A 77 10.58 -7.05 -2.60
CA PRO A 77 10.06 -8.21 -3.33
C PRO A 77 11.14 -9.19 -3.83
N ASP A 78 12.42 -8.78 -3.83
CA ASP A 78 13.57 -9.61 -4.24
C ASP A 78 14.23 -10.38 -3.09
N TRP A 79 13.73 -10.27 -1.86
CA TRP A 79 14.26 -11.03 -0.73
C TRP A 79 14.17 -12.54 -0.94
N GLY A 80 15.17 -13.26 -0.42
CA GLY A 80 15.16 -14.72 -0.41
C GLY A 80 14.21 -15.29 0.65
N THR A 81 13.89 -16.58 0.57
CA THR A 81 12.97 -17.26 1.49
C THR A 81 13.32 -17.06 2.97
N GLN A 82 14.60 -17.05 3.33
CA GLN A 82 15.03 -16.86 4.72
C GLN A 82 14.75 -15.44 5.24
N GLU A 83 15.01 -14.41 4.42
CA GLU A 83 14.73 -13.02 4.77
C GLU A 83 13.22 -12.81 4.93
N TRP A 84 12.44 -13.37 4.01
CA TRP A 84 10.98 -13.35 4.10
C TRP A 84 10.46 -14.04 5.34
N GLN A 85 10.97 -15.22 5.68
CA GLN A 85 10.57 -15.94 6.88
C GLN A 85 10.80 -15.10 8.14
N GLN A 86 11.96 -14.43 8.25
CA GLN A 86 12.24 -13.56 9.39
C GLN A 86 11.25 -12.39 9.49
N VAL A 87 10.90 -11.79 8.36
CA VAL A 87 9.92 -10.69 8.31
C VAL A 87 8.53 -11.18 8.67
N PHE A 88 8.10 -12.35 8.17
CA PHE A 88 6.81 -12.92 8.54
C PHE A 88 6.74 -13.26 10.03
N ASP A 89 7.79 -13.88 10.56
CA ASP A 89 7.88 -14.24 11.98
C ASP A 89 7.80 -13.01 12.89
N LEU A 90 8.48 -11.93 12.50
CA LEU A 90 8.51 -10.68 13.25
C LEU A 90 7.21 -9.86 13.10
N VAL A 91 6.76 -9.65 11.87
CA VAL A 91 5.66 -8.72 11.57
C VAL A 91 4.31 -9.37 11.81
N GLN A 92 4.15 -10.67 11.55
CA GLN A 92 2.86 -11.38 11.58
C GLN A 92 1.76 -10.58 10.85
N PRO A 93 1.92 -10.32 9.54
CA PRO A 93 1.04 -9.42 8.79
C PRO A 93 -0.36 -10.00 8.64
N ASN A 94 -1.34 -9.11 8.50
CA ASN A 94 -2.71 -9.47 8.16
C ASN A 94 -2.94 -9.42 6.64
N ILE A 95 -2.24 -8.51 5.95
CA ILE A 95 -2.39 -8.27 4.52
C ILE A 95 -0.99 -8.15 3.92
N ILE A 96 -0.83 -8.70 2.71
CA ILE A 96 0.38 -8.57 1.89
C ILE A 96 -0.04 -7.96 0.57
N LEU A 97 0.59 -6.85 0.18
CA LEU A 97 0.38 -6.17 -1.10
C LEU A 97 1.64 -6.32 -1.97
N GLY A 98 1.44 -6.60 -3.26
CA GLY A 98 2.51 -6.57 -4.26
C GLY A 98 3.34 -7.85 -4.42
N MET A 99 3.07 -8.89 -3.64
CA MET A 99 3.68 -10.20 -3.87
C MET A 99 2.86 -10.99 -4.88
N GLY A 100 3.44 -11.27 -6.04
CA GLY A 100 2.83 -12.13 -7.05
C GLY A 100 2.44 -13.48 -6.45
N ASN A 101 1.36 -14.06 -6.97
CA ASN A 101 0.67 -15.27 -6.49
C ASN A 101 1.55 -16.34 -5.81
N GLY A 102 1.81 -16.18 -4.50
CA GLY A 102 1.87 -17.23 -3.50
C GLY A 102 2.95 -18.32 -3.59
N GLU A 103 3.99 -18.22 -4.41
CA GLU A 103 5.07 -19.22 -4.40
C GLU A 103 6.16 -18.82 -3.39
N TRP A 104 6.11 -19.48 -2.23
CA TRP A 104 7.11 -19.47 -1.17
C TRP A 104 7.83 -20.81 -1.08
#